data_AF-A0A9E1WRS9-F1
#
_entry.id   AF-A0A9E1WRS9-F1
#
_cell.length_a   1.000
_cell.length_b   1.000
_cell.length_c   1.000
_cell.angle_alpha   90.00
_cell.angle_beta   90.00
_cell.angle_gamma   90.00
#
_symmetry.space_group_name_H-M   'P 1'
#
loop_
_entity.id
_entity.type
_entity.pdbx_description
1 polymer ?
#
loop_
_entity_poly.entity_id
_entity_poly.type
_entity_poly.pdbx_seq_one_letter_code
_entity_poly.pdbx_strand_id
1 'polypeptide(L)'
;SDSQKQAINLVMWREDTAKKENKPRKWIMSDERLIDYATGKNKLSSDSKKLFEKFLSTNQISTNFHAPLVTQKPLSADEKIKKTQAQEYIKKISIKHDIAPELICSSKNLVKFIRGDKGLSINSGWRSKIVKLKSHLKS
;
A
#
# COMPACT_ATOMS: atom_id res chain seq x y z
N SER A 1 -8.01 -17.03 -2.70
CA SER A 1 -7.40 -18.38 -2.74
C SER A 1 -7.10 -18.83 -1.32
N ASP A 2 -6.94 -20.14 -1.07
CA ASP A 2 -6.65 -20.67 0.26
C ASP A 2 -5.34 -20.12 0.84
N SER A 3 -4.31 -19.93 0.00
CA SER A 3 -3.06 -19.31 0.41
C SER A 3 -3.23 -17.87 0.91
N GLN A 4 -4.13 -17.08 0.33
CA GLN A 4 -4.41 -15.72 0.80
C GLN A 4 -5.09 -15.75 2.18
N LYS A 5 -6.07 -16.65 2.37
CA LYS A 5 -6.75 -16.83 3.66
C LYS A 5 -5.76 -17.25 4.74
N GLN A 6 -4.87 -18.18 4.42
CA GLN A 6 -3.80 -18.63 5.32
C GLN A 6 -2.84 -17.49 5.68
N ALA A 7 -2.41 -16.70 4.68
CA ALA A 7 -1.55 -15.54 4.91
C ALA A 7 -2.22 -14.51 5.83
N ILE A 8 -3.50 -14.21 5.63
CA ILE A 8 -4.25 -13.27 6.48
C ILE A 8 -4.28 -13.78 7.92
N ASN A 9 -4.62 -15.05 8.13
CA ASN A 9 -4.65 -15.64 9.46
C ASN A 9 -3.30 -15.57 10.18
N LEU A 10 -2.20 -15.84 9.47
CA LEU A 10 -0.84 -15.74 10.02
C LEU A 10 -0.48 -14.31 10.39
N VAL A 11 -0.84 -13.33 9.55
CA VAL A 11 -0.60 -11.91 9.85
C VAL A 11 -1.34 -11.54 11.14
N MET A 12 -2.62 -11.92 11.25
CA MET A 12 -3.42 -11.63 12.46
C MET A 12 -2.80 -12.26 13.72
N TRP A 13 -2.40 -13.52 13.63
CA TRP A 13 -1.73 -14.21 14.74
C TRP A 13 -0.39 -13.54 15.11
N ARG A 14 0.40 -13.15 14.10
CA ARG A 14 1.68 -12.45 14.29
C ARG A 14 1.50 -11.09 14.97
N GLU A 15 0.50 -10.30 14.54
CA GLU A 15 0.17 -9.02 15.15
C GLU A 15 -0.26 -9.17 16.62
N ASP A 16 -1.14 -10.13 16.90
CA ASP A 16 -1.65 -10.39 18.25
C ASP A 16 -0.52 -10.85 19.19
N THR A 17 0.30 -11.79 18.74
CA THR A 17 1.44 -12.31 19.51
C THR A 17 2.48 -11.22 19.75
N ALA A 18 2.82 -10.43 18.72
CA ALA A 18 3.78 -9.32 18.84
C ALA A 18 3.34 -8.28 19.88
N LYS A 19 2.03 -7.95 19.92
CA LYS A 19 1.47 -7.04 20.92
C LYS A 19 1.51 -7.65 22.32
N LYS A 20 1.07 -8.90 22.50
CA LYS A 20 1.04 -9.58 23.80
C LYS A 20 2.43 -9.75 24.40
N GLU A 21 3.41 -10.08 23.57
CA GLU A 21 4.79 -10.27 24.03
C GLU A 21 5.62 -8.97 24.03
N ASN A 22 5.05 -7.85 23.58
CA ASN A 22 5.76 -6.58 23.41
C ASN A 22 7.06 -6.73 22.60
N LYS A 23 6.98 -7.45 21.46
CA LYS A 23 8.12 -7.74 20.58
C LYS A 23 7.85 -7.28 19.15
N PRO A 24 8.89 -6.92 18.38
CA PRO A 24 8.75 -6.66 16.95
C PRO A 24 8.16 -7.87 16.21
N ARG A 25 7.21 -7.63 15.30
CA ARG A 25 6.52 -8.66 14.50
C ARG A 25 7.48 -9.62 13.77
N LYS A 26 8.59 -9.08 13.24
CA LYS A 26 9.61 -9.85 12.52
C LYS A 26 10.28 -10.90 13.39
N TRP A 27 10.32 -10.71 14.72
CA TRP A 27 10.89 -11.66 15.67
C TRP A 27 9.94 -12.83 15.95
N ILE A 28 8.63 -12.60 15.85
CA ILE A 28 7.62 -13.67 15.92
C ILE A 28 7.69 -14.53 14.65
N MET A 29 7.66 -13.87 13.48
CA MET A 29 7.76 -14.55 12.18
C MET A 29 8.17 -13.55 11.08
N SER A 30 9.13 -13.93 10.25
CA SER A 30 9.52 -13.14 9.08
C SER A 30 8.47 -13.19 7.97
N ASP A 31 8.46 -12.18 7.08
CA ASP A 31 7.51 -12.13 5.97
C ASP A 31 7.72 -13.31 5.00
N GLU A 32 8.97 -13.73 4.80
CA GLU A 32 9.34 -14.86 3.94
C GLU A 32 8.76 -16.17 4.49
N ARG A 33 8.95 -16.45 5.78
CA ARG A 33 8.40 -17.67 6.41
C ARG A 33 6.86 -17.67 6.41
N LEU A 34 6.25 -16.50 6.57
CA LEU A 34 4.80 -16.34 6.50
C LEU A 34 4.27 -16.70 5.11
N ILE A 35 4.89 -16.16 4.06
CA ILE A 35 4.53 -16.43 2.66
C ILE A 35 4.79 -17.90 2.32
N ASP A 36 5.94 -18.44 2.71
CA ASP A 36 6.29 -19.84 2.43
C ASP A 36 5.30 -20.80 3.09
N TYR A 37 4.89 -20.54 4.33
CA TYR A 37 3.88 -21.36 4.99
C TYR A 37 2.50 -21.20 4.33
N ALA A 38 2.08 -19.97 4.03
CA ALA A 38 0.80 -19.71 3.37
C ALA A 38 0.71 -20.34 1.97
N THR A 39 1.84 -20.44 1.25
CA THR A 39 1.93 -21.06 -0.08
C THR A 39 2.27 -22.55 -0.04
N GLY A 40 2.42 -23.15 1.14
CA GLY A 40 2.71 -24.58 1.31
C GLY A 40 4.16 -24.98 1.03
N LYS A 41 5.07 -24.02 0.82
CA LYS A 41 6.50 -24.26 0.59
C LYS A 41 7.26 -24.68 1.84
N ASN A 42 6.76 -24.29 3.03
CA ASN A 42 7.37 -24.62 4.31
C ASN A 42 6.31 -24.96 5.36
N LYS A 43 6.71 -25.61 6.44
CA LYS A 43 5.87 -25.94 7.60
C LYS A 43 6.29 -25.11 8.82
N LEU A 44 5.32 -24.82 9.68
CA LEU A 44 5.62 -24.32 11.03
C LEU A 44 6.28 -25.42 11.86
N SER A 45 7.07 -25.01 12.87
CA SER A 45 7.48 -25.93 13.92
C SER A 45 6.26 -26.45 14.69
N SER A 46 6.41 -27.57 15.38
CA SER A 46 5.32 -28.18 16.17
C SER A 46 4.71 -27.18 17.17
N ASP A 47 5.55 -26.42 17.88
CA ASP A 47 5.08 -25.46 18.89
C ASP A 47 4.39 -24.25 18.27
N SER A 48 4.98 -23.66 17.23
CA SER A 48 4.34 -22.54 16.51
C SER A 48 3.02 -22.96 15.88
N LYS A 49 2.92 -24.20 15.37
CA LYS A 49 1.67 -24.73 14.83
C LYS A 49 0.60 -24.83 15.92
N LYS A 50 0.92 -25.39 17.10
CA LYS A 50 -0.03 -25.48 18.23
C LYS A 50 -0.54 -24.11 18.65
N LEU A 51 0.34 -23.12 18.77
CA LEU A 51 -0.03 -21.74 19.12
C LEU A 51 -0.94 -21.11 18.06
N PHE A 52 -0.63 -21.34 16.78
CA PHE A 52 -1.44 -20.84 15.67
C PHE A 52 -2.84 -21.48 15.64
N GLU A 53 -2.95 -22.80 15.78
CA GLU A 53 -4.26 -23.48 15.81
C GLU A 53 -5.10 -23.04 17.03
N LYS A 54 -4.47 -22.85 18.20
CA LYS A 54 -5.13 -22.27 19.38
C LYS A 54 -5.65 -20.86 19.11
N PHE A 55 -4.88 -20.05 18.38
CA PHE A 55 -5.30 -18.72 17.99
C PHE A 55 -6.53 -18.76 17.07
N LEU A 56 -6.55 -19.67 16.09
CA LEU A 56 -7.68 -19.85 15.16
C LEU A 56 -8.96 -20.31 15.86
N SER A 57 -8.85 -21.20 16.85
CA SER A 57 -10.03 -21.67 17.59
C SER A 57 -10.61 -20.61 18.54
N THR A 58 -9.75 -19.76 19.10
CA THR A 58 -10.14 -18.72 20.07
C THR A 58 -10.68 -17.47 19.37
N ASN A 59 -10.10 -17.12 18.23
CA ASN A 59 -10.47 -15.92 17.48
C ASN A 59 -11.24 -16.37 16.24
N GLN A 60 -12.57 -16.38 16.32
CA GLN A 60 -13.43 -16.54 15.14
C GLN A 60 -13.25 -15.31 14.25
N ILE A 61 -12.23 -15.33 13.39
CA ILE A 61 -11.98 -14.27 12.43
C ILE A 61 -13.11 -14.34 11.41
N SER A 62 -14.09 -13.44 11.51
CA SER A 62 -15.06 -13.23 10.44
C SER A 62 -14.30 -12.78 9.21
N THR A 63 -14.06 -13.68 8.26
CA THR A 63 -13.31 -13.42 7.03
C THR A 63 -14.15 -12.62 6.05
N ASN A 64 -14.61 -11.43 6.44
CA ASN A 64 -15.17 -10.44 5.51
C ASN A 64 -14.06 -9.62 4.84
N PHE A 65 -12.87 -10.23 4.66
CA PHE A 65 -11.80 -9.68 3.83
C PHE A 65 -12.11 -9.99 2.35
N HIS A 66 -13.26 -9.51 1.89
CA HIS A 66 -13.67 -9.57 0.48
C HIS A 66 -13.15 -8.37 -0.33
N ALA A 67 -12.47 -7.41 0.31
CA ALA A 67 -11.82 -6.34 -0.43
C ALA A 67 -10.84 -6.99 -1.43
N PRO A 68 -11.07 -6.86 -2.75
CA PRO A 68 -10.14 -7.37 -3.74
C PRO A 68 -8.78 -6.77 -3.41
N LEU A 69 -7.73 -7.60 -3.31
CA LEU A 69 -6.37 -7.08 -3.29
C LEU A 69 -6.20 -6.29 -4.58
N VAL A 70 -6.32 -4.96 -4.49
CA VAL A 70 -6.21 -4.09 -5.64
C VAL A 70 -4.77 -4.23 -6.12
N THR A 71 -4.58 -5.03 -7.15
CA THR A 71 -3.28 -5.19 -7.78
C THR A 71 -2.87 -3.82 -8.29
N GLN A 72 -1.69 -3.36 -7.87
CA GLN A 72 -1.15 -2.11 -8.37
C GLN A 72 -0.76 -2.34 -9.84
N LYS A 73 -1.68 -2.01 -10.75
CA LYS A 73 -1.43 -2.10 -12.19
C LYS A 73 -0.24 -1.20 -12.53
N PRO A 74 0.77 -1.68 -13.27
CA PRO A 74 1.80 -0.82 -13.84
C PRO A 74 1.18 0.30 -14.67
N LEU A 75 1.89 1.43 -14.81
CA LEU A 75 1.41 2.52 -15.67
C LEU A 75 1.36 2.06 -17.13
N SER A 76 0.26 2.33 -17.82
CA SER A 76 0.19 2.20 -19.28
C SER A 76 1.13 3.19 -19.98
N ALA A 77 1.35 3.02 -21.28
CA ALA A 77 2.15 3.96 -22.06
C ALA A 77 1.60 5.40 -21.96
N ASP A 78 0.29 5.57 -22.14
CA ASP A 78 -0.37 6.88 -22.02
C ASP A 78 -0.27 7.48 -20.62
N GLU A 79 -0.42 6.65 -19.58
CA GLU A 79 -0.26 7.09 -18.20
C GLU A 79 1.18 7.55 -17.91
N LYS A 80 2.19 6.89 -18.51
CA LYS A 80 3.59 7.31 -18.39
C LYS A 80 3.83 8.66 -19.07
N ILE A 81 3.29 8.87 -20.27
CA ILE A 81 3.40 10.15 -20.99
C ILE A 81 2.77 11.28 -20.17
N LYS A 82 1.54 11.09 -19.68
CA LYS A 82 0.85 12.06 -18.81
C LYS A 82 1.63 12.34 -17.53
N LYS A 83 2.29 11.32 -16.96
CA LYS A 83 3.14 11.47 -15.79
C LYS A 83 4.34 12.36 -16.07
N THR A 84 5.06 12.13 -17.17
CA THR A 84 6.20 12.95 -17.56
C THR A 84 5.79 14.40 -17.78
N GLN A 85 4.72 14.65 -18.54
CA GLN A 85 4.19 16.01 -18.77
C GLN A 85 3.83 16.72 -17.45
N ALA A 86 3.16 16.01 -16.55
CA ALA A 86 2.81 16.57 -15.24
C ALA A 86 4.04 16.86 -14.37
N GLN A 87 5.07 16.00 -14.40
CA GLN A 87 6.32 16.22 -13.69
C GLN A 87 7.06 17.47 -14.20
N GLU A 88 7.11 17.66 -15.51
CA GLU A 88 7.70 18.87 -16.11
C GLU A 88 6.94 20.13 -15.71
N TYR A 89 5.60 20.08 -15.69
CA TYR A 89 4.78 21.19 -15.22
C TYR A 89 5.03 21.50 -13.74
N ILE A 90 5.05 20.48 -12.88
CA ILE A 90 5.35 20.66 -11.45
C ILE A 90 6.75 21.25 -11.26
N LYS A 91 7.74 20.83 -12.06
CA LYS A 91 9.10 21.39 -12.03
C LYS A 91 9.11 22.88 -12.37
N LYS A 92 8.32 23.32 -13.36
CA LYS A 92 8.17 24.76 -13.69
C LYS A 92 7.56 25.54 -12.53
N ILE A 93 6.51 25.02 -11.90
CA ILE A 93 5.86 25.65 -10.73
C ILE A 93 6.81 25.67 -9.53
N SER A 94 7.59 24.61 -9.34
CA SER A 94 8.61 24.49 -8.29
C SER A 94 9.63 25.62 -8.37
N ILE A 95 10.19 25.85 -9.56
CA ILE A 95 11.15 26.96 -9.78
C ILE A 95 10.47 28.31 -9.57
N LYS A 96 9.25 28.49 -10.07
CA LYS A 96 8.53 29.77 -9.96
C LYS A 96 8.24 30.19 -8.52
N HIS A 97 7.92 29.23 -7.66
CA HIS A 97 7.51 29.48 -6.28
C HIS A 97 8.60 29.18 -5.25
N ASP A 98 9.77 28.71 -5.69
CA ASP A 98 10.86 28.24 -4.83
C ASP A 98 10.41 27.17 -3.81
N ILE A 99 9.68 26.17 -4.32
CA ILE A 99 9.14 25.07 -3.51
C ILE A 99 9.61 23.75 -4.10
N ALA A 100 10.15 22.86 -3.27
CA ALA A 100 10.57 21.53 -3.71
C ALA A 100 9.40 20.76 -4.39
N PRO A 101 9.63 20.11 -5.55
CA PRO A 101 8.57 19.41 -6.30
C PRO A 101 7.80 18.37 -5.47
N GLU A 102 8.49 17.65 -4.59
CA GLU A 102 7.88 16.64 -3.71
C GLU A 102 6.91 17.24 -2.68
N LEU A 103 7.13 18.50 -2.26
CA LEU A 103 6.19 19.22 -1.39
C LEU A 103 4.95 19.67 -2.15
N ILE A 104 5.06 19.87 -3.47
CA ILE A 104 3.92 20.17 -4.34
C ILE A 104 3.11 18.90 -4.57
N CYS A 105 3.75 17.82 -5.05
CA CYS A 105 3.09 16.54 -5.27
C CYS A 105 4.11 15.39 -5.32
N SER A 106 3.90 14.37 -4.50
CA SER A 106 4.73 13.16 -4.56
C SER A 106 4.44 12.32 -5.81
N SER A 107 5.42 11.55 -6.27
CA SER A 107 5.27 10.61 -7.39
C SER A 107 4.06 9.67 -7.23
N LYS A 108 3.78 9.22 -5.99
CA LYS A 108 2.63 8.36 -5.67
C LYS A 108 1.30 9.10 -5.84
N ASN A 109 1.20 10.32 -5.34
CA ASN A 109 -0.01 11.12 -5.49
C ASN A 109 -0.23 11.54 -6.94
N LEU A 110 0.85 11.79 -7.69
CA LEU A 110 0.75 12.11 -9.11
C LEU A 110 0.17 10.94 -9.93
N VAL A 111 0.59 9.71 -9.63
CA VAL A 111 0.01 8.51 -10.26
C VAL A 111 -1.48 8.38 -9.93
N LYS A 112 -1.87 8.59 -8.67
CA LYS A 112 -3.29 8.59 -8.27
C LYS A 112 -4.09 9.67 -9.00
N PHE A 113 -3.50 10.85 -9.19
CA PHE A 113 -4.14 11.96 -9.89
C PHE A 113 -4.42 11.62 -11.35
N ILE A 114 -3.44 11.04 -12.06
CA ILE A 114 -3.57 10.59 -13.45
C ILE A 114 -4.67 9.55 -13.60
N ARG A 115 -4.84 8.69 -12.57
CA ARG A 115 -5.90 7.69 -12.48
C ARG A 115 -7.26 8.23 -12.05
N GLY A 116 -7.39 9.54 -11.87
CA GLY A 116 -8.66 10.20 -11.58
C GLY A 116 -9.00 10.34 -10.09
N ASP A 117 -8.08 10.08 -9.17
CA ASP A 117 -8.29 10.32 -7.75
C ASP A 117 -8.46 11.82 -7.48
N LYS A 118 -9.65 12.18 -6.95
CA LYS A 118 -10.02 13.57 -6.66
C LYS A 118 -9.63 13.99 -5.24
N GLY A 119 -9.40 13.04 -4.33
CA GLY A 119 -9.15 13.27 -2.89
C GLY A 119 -7.72 13.69 -2.54
N LEU A 120 -6.94 14.12 -3.52
CA LEU A 120 -5.52 14.42 -3.34
C LEU A 120 -5.28 15.86 -2.89
N SER A 121 -4.25 16.05 -2.07
CA SER A 121 -3.84 17.37 -1.55
C SER A 121 -3.45 18.37 -2.64
N ILE A 122 -3.08 17.92 -3.84
CA ILE A 122 -2.82 18.79 -5.00
C ILE A 122 -4.07 19.56 -5.44
N ASN A 123 -5.27 19.04 -5.15
CA ASN A 123 -6.55 19.66 -5.49
C ASN A 123 -7.10 20.57 -4.37
N SER A 124 -6.38 20.77 -3.26
CA SER A 124 -6.86 21.54 -2.11
C SER A 124 -5.81 22.48 -1.51
N GLY A 125 -6.28 23.38 -0.64
CA GLY A 125 -5.43 24.30 0.12
C GLY A 125 -4.63 25.27 -0.75
N TRP A 126 -3.38 25.55 -0.36
CA TRP A 126 -2.50 26.44 -1.11
C TRP A 126 -2.02 25.82 -2.43
N ARG A 127 -1.94 24.48 -2.52
CA ARG A 127 -1.47 23.77 -3.73
C ARG A 127 -2.39 23.99 -4.91
N SER A 128 -3.71 23.98 -4.72
CA SER A 128 -4.68 24.23 -5.79
C SER A 128 -4.64 25.67 -6.32
N LYS A 129 -4.12 26.62 -5.53
CA LYS A 129 -3.96 28.02 -5.94
C LYS A 129 -2.80 28.20 -6.92
N ILE A 130 -1.72 27.42 -6.76
CA ILE A 130 -0.51 27.53 -7.57
C ILE A 130 -0.39 26.45 -8.66
N VAL A 131 -1.07 25.31 -8.52
CA VAL A 131 -1.01 24.18 -9.45
C VAL A 131 -2.35 24.00 -10.15
N LYS A 132 -2.40 24.32 -11.44
CA LYS A 132 -3.59 24.11 -12.30
C LYS A 132 -3.39 22.90 -13.21
N LEU A 133 -3.10 21.74 -12.62
CA LEU A 133 -2.70 20.54 -13.37
C LEU A 133 -3.82 19.97 -14.25
N LYS A 134 -5.08 20.04 -13.82
CA LYS A 134 -6.24 19.55 -14.60
C LYS A 134 -6.43 20.28 -15.92
N SER A 135 -6.20 21.59 -15.95
CA SER A 135 -6.26 22.37 -17.19
C SER A 135 -5.07 22.09 -18.08
N HIS A 136 -3.89 21.80 -17.51
CA HIS A 136 -2.67 21.57 -18.27
C HIS A 136 -2.66 20.22 -19.01
N LEU A 137 -3.20 19.15 -18.42
CA LEU A 137 -3.24 17.83 -19.05
C LEU A 137 -4.43 17.60 -20.00
N LYS A 138 -5.35 18.56 -20.09
CA LYS A 138 -6.47 18.55 -21.04
C LYS A 138 -6.22 19.39 -22.29
N SER A 139 -5.18 20.22 -22.25
CA SER A 139 -4.71 21.05 -23.37
C SER A 139 -3.66 20.30 -24.17
#